data_AF-A0A9J6A8P9-F1
#
_entry.id   AF-A0A9J6A8P9-F1
#
_cell.length_a   1.000
_cell.length_b   1.000
_cell.length_c   1.000
_cell.angle_alpha   90.00
_cell.angle_beta   90.00
_cell.angle_gamma   90.00
#
_symmetry.space_group_name_H-M   'P 1'
#
loop_
_entity.id
_entity.type
_entity.pdbx_description
1 polymer ?
#
loop_
_entity_poly.entity_id
_entity_poly.type
_entity_poly.pdbx_seq_one_letter_code
_entity_poly.pdbx_strand_id
1 'polypeptide(L)'
;MQNQIMTILMNCWRVVLIQKMRICMERLEQDDREARKWFDHSEKPFRTWTRALFKTHSRCDMLLNNHCESFNRYILDARDKAIITLLKMIKNKLMKRLFEKNLNQIRLEAALCRPFFSGGPKVSVEGPRGPFIVDIQK
;
A
#
# COMPACT_ATOMS: atom_id res chain seq x y z
N MET A 1 0.12 23.56 0.87
CA MET A 1 -1.23 23.64 0.27
C MET A 1 -1.33 22.55 -0.79
N GLN A 2 -2.01 21.45 -0.51
CA GLN A 2 -2.39 20.52 -1.58
C GLN A 2 -3.53 21.18 -2.36
N ASN A 3 -3.29 21.47 -3.64
CA ASN A 3 -4.28 22.11 -4.52
C ASN A 3 -5.61 21.33 -4.45
N GLN A 4 -6.74 22.03 -4.28
CA GLN A 4 -8.07 21.42 -4.18
C GLN A 4 -8.36 20.44 -5.33
N ILE A 5 -7.91 20.80 -6.55
CA ILE A 5 -7.97 19.96 -7.75
C ILE A 5 -7.28 18.59 -7.56
N MET A 6 -6.10 18.56 -6.92
CA MET A 6 -5.39 17.30 -6.65
C MET A 6 -6.16 16.40 -5.69
N THR A 7 -6.81 16.98 -4.68
CA THR A 7 -7.65 16.24 -3.73
C THR A 7 -8.85 15.61 -4.44
N ILE A 8 -9.52 16.38 -5.29
CA ILE A 8 -10.67 15.90 -6.08
C ILE A 8 -10.22 14.78 -7.02
N LEU A 9 -9.11 14.98 -7.74
CA LEU A 9 -8.56 13.97 -8.64
C LEU A 9 -8.21 12.66 -7.92
N MET A 10 -7.57 12.76 -6.75
CA MET A 10 -7.25 11.58 -5.93
C MET A 10 -8.51 10.86 -5.45
N ASN A 11 -9.57 11.60 -5.13
CA ASN A 11 -10.86 11.02 -4.79
C ASN A 11 -11.52 10.35 -6.01
N CYS A 12 -11.55 10.99 -7.18
CA CYS A 12 -12.04 10.41 -8.44
C CYS A 12 -11.36 9.05 -8.71
N TRP A 13 -10.04 9.00 -8.56
CA TRP A 13 -9.23 7.82 -8.81
C TRP A 13 -9.56 6.65 -7.87
N ARG A 14 -9.76 6.93 -6.58
CA ARG A 14 -10.01 5.91 -5.53
C ARG A 14 -11.41 5.29 -5.62
N VAL A 15 -12.35 5.93 -6.29
CA VAL A 15 -13.73 5.45 -6.38
C VAL A 15 -13.78 4.12 -7.14
N VAL A 16 -14.51 3.17 -6.54
CA VAL A 16 -14.74 1.82 -7.11
C VAL A 16 -16.09 1.72 -7.83
N LEU A 17 -17.01 2.66 -7.60
CA LEU A 17 -18.35 2.66 -8.21
C LEU A 17 -18.45 3.68 -9.36
N ILE A 18 -18.93 3.21 -10.52
CA ILE A 18 -19.08 4.06 -11.72
C ILE A 18 -19.98 5.29 -11.46
N GLN A 19 -21.03 5.16 -10.65
CA GLN A 19 -21.89 6.31 -10.32
C GLN A 19 -21.15 7.38 -9.51
N LYS A 20 -20.42 6.98 -8.46
CA LYS A 20 -19.60 7.91 -7.67
C LYS A 20 -18.50 8.55 -8.50
N MET A 21 -17.98 7.83 -9.48
CA MET A 21 -16.98 8.34 -10.42
C MET A 21 -17.57 9.47 -11.28
N ARG A 22 -18.80 9.32 -11.79
CA ARG A 22 -19.48 10.38 -12.56
C ARG A 22 -19.66 11.65 -11.74
N ILE A 23 -20.11 11.53 -10.48
CA ILE A 23 -20.26 12.67 -9.57
C ILE A 23 -18.93 13.37 -9.32
N CYS A 24 -17.85 12.61 -9.12
CA CYS A 24 -16.53 13.21 -8.92
C CYS A 24 -16.03 13.95 -10.16
N MET A 25 -16.40 13.46 -11.36
CA MET A 25 -16.05 14.10 -12.63
C MET A 25 -16.86 15.38 -12.91
N GLU A 26 -18.13 15.42 -12.49
CA GLU A 26 -18.94 16.64 -12.52
C GLU A 26 -18.35 17.71 -11.57
N ARG A 27 -17.91 17.31 -10.38
CA ARG A 27 -17.22 18.21 -9.44
C ARG A 27 -15.90 18.74 -9.98
N LEU A 28 -15.10 17.89 -10.64
CA LEU A 28 -13.85 18.32 -11.26
C LEU A 28 -14.09 19.38 -12.35
N GLU A 29 -15.16 19.22 -13.14
CA GLU A 29 -15.54 20.17 -14.19
C GLU A 29 -16.09 21.51 -13.65
N GLN A 30 -16.75 21.48 -12.49
CA GLN A 30 -17.19 22.68 -11.78
C GLN A 30 -16.00 23.51 -11.25
N ASP A 31 -14.97 22.85 -10.74
CA ASP A 31 -13.79 23.51 -10.19
C ASP A 31 -12.80 23.95 -11.28
N ASP A 32 -12.52 23.08 -12.25
CA ASP A 32 -11.58 23.37 -13.33
C ASP A 32 -11.97 22.65 -14.64
N ARG A 33 -12.45 23.44 -15.60
CA ARG A 33 -12.91 22.95 -16.90
C ARG A 33 -11.75 22.45 -17.78
N GLU A 34 -10.55 23.01 -17.62
CA GLU A 34 -9.36 22.57 -18.37
C GLU A 34 -8.85 21.23 -17.85
N ALA A 35 -8.91 21.02 -16.52
CA ALA A 35 -8.61 19.74 -15.90
C ALA A 35 -9.55 18.63 -16.41
N ARG A 36 -10.83 18.93 -16.66
CA ARG A 36 -11.75 17.98 -17.28
C ARG A 36 -11.37 17.64 -18.72
N LYS A 37 -11.07 18.65 -19.53
CA LYS A 37 -10.64 18.46 -20.94
C LYS A 37 -9.37 17.62 -21.05
N TRP A 38 -8.48 17.68 -20.07
CA TRP A 38 -7.27 16.84 -20.04
C TRP A 38 -7.59 15.34 -20.13
N PHE A 39 -8.74 14.90 -19.59
CA PHE A 39 -9.17 13.50 -19.62
C PHE A 39 -9.80 13.05 -20.94
N ASP A 40 -10.07 13.99 -21.85
CA ASP A 40 -10.59 13.71 -23.19
C ASP A 40 -9.46 13.37 -24.19
N HIS A 41 -8.19 13.50 -23.77
CA HIS A 41 -7.05 13.07 -24.59
C HIS A 41 -7.06 11.56 -24.85
N SER A 42 -6.92 11.20 -26.13
CA SER A 42 -6.91 9.82 -26.63
C SER A 42 -5.77 8.95 -26.08
N GLU A 43 -4.63 9.56 -25.74
CA GLU A 43 -3.45 8.84 -25.23
C GLU A 43 -3.59 8.40 -23.76
N LYS A 44 -4.40 9.09 -22.95
CA LYS A 44 -4.58 8.79 -21.52
C LYS A 44 -6.06 8.84 -21.15
N PRO A 45 -6.87 7.92 -21.71
CA PRO A 45 -8.30 7.94 -21.47
C PRO A 45 -8.58 7.71 -19.99
N PHE A 46 -9.55 8.44 -19.46
CA PHE A 46 -9.98 8.37 -18.06
C PHE A 46 -10.22 6.95 -17.51
N ARG A 47 -10.59 6.01 -18.38
CA ARG A 47 -10.75 4.58 -18.05
C ARG A 47 -9.49 3.93 -17.49
N THR A 48 -8.31 4.45 -17.82
CA THR A 48 -7.01 3.98 -17.31
C THR A 48 -6.65 4.56 -15.94
N TRP A 49 -7.39 5.59 -15.49
CA TRP A 49 -7.14 6.26 -14.22
C TRP A 49 -8.04 5.69 -13.13
N THR A 50 -9.36 5.62 -13.33
CA THR A 50 -10.26 5.31 -12.21
C THR A 50 -10.37 3.83 -11.88
N ARG A 51 -10.26 3.46 -10.59
CA ARG A 51 -10.44 2.09 -10.11
C ARG A 51 -11.80 1.48 -10.45
N ALA A 52 -12.85 2.29 -10.53
CA ALA A 52 -14.19 1.84 -10.93
C ALA A 52 -14.26 1.21 -12.33
N LEU A 53 -13.25 1.45 -13.17
CA LEU A 53 -13.19 0.95 -14.55
C LEU A 53 -12.11 -0.14 -14.71
N PHE A 54 -11.38 -0.48 -13.63
CA PHE A 54 -10.41 -1.56 -13.65
C PHE A 54 -11.12 -2.91 -13.61
N LYS A 55 -10.52 -3.90 -14.28
CA LYS A 55 -11.04 -5.27 -14.23
C LYS A 55 -10.94 -5.80 -12.80
N THR A 56 -11.93 -6.58 -12.39
CA THR A 56 -12.10 -7.10 -11.02
C THR A 56 -10.92 -7.93 -10.51
N HIS A 57 -10.11 -8.49 -11.41
CA HIS A 57 -8.93 -9.30 -11.06
C HIS A 57 -7.66 -8.47 -10.78
N SER A 58 -7.57 -7.21 -11.23
CA SER A 58 -6.40 -6.36 -11.01
C SER A 58 -6.70 -5.32 -9.92
N ARG A 59 -6.90 -5.76 -8.69
CA ARG A 59 -6.99 -4.87 -7.52
C ARG A 59 -5.58 -4.51 -7.04
N CYS A 60 -4.85 -3.72 -7.82
CA CYS A 60 -3.61 -3.15 -7.34
C CYS A 60 -3.95 -1.94 -6.43
N ASP A 61 -3.77 -2.10 -5.11
CA ASP A 61 -3.86 -0.98 -4.14
C ASP A 61 -2.65 -0.03 -4.19
N MET A 62 -1.72 -0.28 -5.12
CA MET A 62 -0.51 0.51 -5.25
C MET A 62 -0.84 1.89 -5.85
N LEU A 63 -0.93 2.89 -4.98
CA LEU A 63 -0.86 4.30 -5.33
C LEU A 63 0.49 4.55 -6.01
N LEU A 64 0.51 4.51 -7.35
CA LEU A 64 1.70 4.67 -8.20
C LEU A 64 2.53 5.91 -7.85
N ASN A 65 1.92 6.94 -7.24
CA ASN A 65 2.62 8.15 -6.80
C ASN A 65 3.61 7.90 -5.64
N ASN A 66 3.30 7.03 -4.67
CA ASN A 66 4.17 6.79 -3.52
C ASN A 66 5.53 6.18 -3.91
N HIS A 67 5.55 5.36 -4.97
CA HIS A 67 6.78 4.78 -5.50
C HIS A 67 7.65 5.81 -6.21
N CYS A 68 7.04 6.62 -7.07
CA CYS A 68 7.75 7.69 -7.78
C CYS A 68 8.28 8.75 -6.82
N GLU A 69 7.46 9.23 -5.87
CA GLU A 69 7.89 10.22 -4.86
C GLU A 69 9.06 9.70 -4.02
N SER A 70 8.98 8.45 -3.57
CA SER A 70 10.04 7.80 -2.82
C SER A 70 11.33 7.66 -3.62
N PHE A 71 11.22 7.25 -4.89
CA PHE A 71 12.36 7.06 -5.77
C PHE A 71 13.03 8.40 -6.12
N ASN A 72 12.22 9.43 -6.40
CA ASN A 72 12.70 10.78 -6.65
C ASN A 72 13.45 11.33 -5.43
N ARG A 73 12.96 11.07 -4.21
CA ARG A 73 13.69 11.43 -2.98
C ARG A 73 15.05 10.72 -2.89
N TYR A 74 15.12 9.44 -3.25
CA TYR A 74 16.39 8.70 -3.22
C TYR A 74 17.40 9.24 -4.23
N ILE A 75 16.94 9.68 -5.40
CA ILE A 75 17.79 10.35 -6.39
C ILE A 75 18.29 11.68 -5.84
N LEU A 76 17.40 12.50 -5.28
CA LEU A 76 17.77 13.81 -4.71
C LEU A 76 18.82 13.67 -3.60
N ASP A 77 18.66 12.71 -2.69
CA ASP A 77 19.62 12.44 -1.61
C ASP A 77 21.01 12.01 -2.11
N ALA A 78 21.09 11.41 -3.30
CA ALA A 78 22.30 10.75 -3.81
C ALA A 78 22.94 11.47 -5.00
N ARG A 79 22.29 12.51 -5.55
CA ARG A 79 22.71 13.19 -6.79
C ARG A 79 24.08 13.86 -6.70
N ASP A 80 24.51 14.25 -5.50
CA ASP A 80 25.78 14.95 -5.27
C ASP A 80 26.97 13.96 -5.16
N LYS A 81 26.77 12.67 -5.43
CA LYS A 81 27.79 11.62 -5.35
C LYS A 81 28.14 11.10 -6.75
N ALA A 82 29.33 10.51 -6.86
CA ALA A 82 29.73 9.79 -8.07
C ALA A 82 28.70 8.71 -8.45
N ILE A 83 28.51 8.47 -9.75
CA ILE A 83 27.46 7.59 -10.31
C ILE A 83 27.43 6.21 -9.64
N ILE A 84 28.60 5.60 -9.43
CA ILE A 84 28.71 4.29 -8.77
C ILE A 84 28.17 4.34 -7.34
N THR A 85 28.50 5.40 -6.60
CA THR A 85 28.07 5.61 -5.22
C THR A 85 26.57 5.90 -5.14
N LEU A 86 26.05 6.71 -6.08
CA LEU A 86 24.62 6.99 -6.22
C LEU A 86 23.82 5.70 -6.40
N LEU A 87 24.22 4.84 -7.35
CA LEU A 87 23.53 3.59 -7.61
C LEU A 87 23.58 2.63 -6.41
N LYS A 88 24.72 2.56 -5.71
CA LYS A 88 24.83 1.77 -4.46
C LYS A 88 23.87 2.28 -3.38
N MET A 89 23.75 3.59 -3.22
CA MET A 89 22.83 4.20 -2.24
C MET A 89 21.37 3.88 -2.57
N ILE A 90 20.95 4.07 -3.83
CA ILE A 90 19.59 3.77 -4.27
C ILE A 90 19.28 2.27 -4.07
N LYS A 91 20.19 1.39 -4.49
CA LYS A 91 20.05 -0.07 -4.30
C LYS A 91 19.85 -0.43 -2.83
N ASN A 92 20.68 0.10 -1.94
CA ASN A 92 20.60 -0.18 -0.51
C ASN A 92 19.28 0.33 0.10
N LYS A 93 18.79 1.51 -0.31
CA LYS A 93 17.48 2.02 0.14
C LYS A 93 16.32 1.15 -0.33
N LEU A 94 16.37 0.65 -1.58
CA LEU A 94 15.35 -0.25 -2.12
C LEU A 94 15.34 -1.60 -1.40
N MET A 95 16.51 -2.22 -1.19
CA MET A 95 16.61 -3.51 -0.48
C MET A 95 16.09 -3.41 0.95
N LYS A 96 16.46 -2.37 1.70
CA LYS A 96 15.95 -2.14 3.07
C LYS A 96 14.43 -2.04 3.11
N ARG A 97 13.84 -1.24 2.22
CA ARG A 97 12.38 -1.09 2.15
C ARG A 97 11.67 -2.40 1.82
N LEU A 98 12.20 -3.17 0.87
CA LEU A 98 11.61 -4.46 0.50
C LEU A 98 11.68 -5.45 1.68
N PHE A 99 12.81 -5.48 2.37
CA PHE A 99 12.99 -6.32 3.55
C PHE A 99 12.02 -5.94 4.67
N GLU A 100 11.88 -4.65 4.99
CA GLU A 100 10.92 -4.15 5.97
C GLU A 100 9.47 -4.51 5.60
N LYS A 101 9.11 -4.38 4.32
CA LYS A 101 7.78 -4.77 3.83
C LYS A 101 7.52 -6.26 4.02
N ASN A 102 8.49 -7.11 3.68
CA ASN A 102 8.38 -8.55 3.86
C ASN A 102 8.28 -8.93 5.35
N LEU A 103 9.08 -8.29 6.21
CA LEU A 103 8.98 -8.51 7.66
C LEU A 103 7.61 -8.10 8.21
N ASN A 104 7.07 -6.97 7.77
CA ASN A 104 5.74 -6.52 8.19
C ASN A 104 4.64 -7.47 7.71
N GLN A 105 4.77 -8.02 6.50
CA GLN A 105 3.87 -9.06 6.00
C GLN A 105 3.91 -10.31 6.88
N ILE A 106 5.10 -10.83 7.19
CA ILE A 106 5.28 -11.99 8.07
C ILE A 106 4.71 -11.71 9.47
N ARG A 107 4.94 -10.51 10.02
CA ARG A 107 4.39 -10.10 11.32
C ARG A 107 2.86 -10.06 11.32
N LEU A 108 2.25 -9.54 10.25
CA LEU A 108 0.80 -9.51 10.11
C LEU A 108 0.22 -10.91 9.99
N GLU A 109 0.88 -11.81 9.25
CA GLU A 109 0.50 -13.22 9.14
C GLU A 109 0.62 -13.93 10.50
N ALA A 110 1.69 -13.68 11.24
CA ALA A 110 1.86 -14.19 12.60
C ALA A 110 0.81 -13.62 13.58
N ALA A 111 0.40 -12.36 13.43
CA ALA A 111 -0.65 -11.73 14.25
C ALA A 111 -2.07 -12.25 13.91
N LEU A 112 -2.31 -12.62 12.65
CA LEU A 112 -3.53 -13.29 12.20
C LEU A 112 -3.59 -14.74 12.65
N CYS A 113 -2.43 -15.38 12.82
CA CYS A 113 -2.29 -16.64 13.51
C CYS A 113 -2.60 -16.43 15.01
N ARG A 114 -3.89 -16.34 15.36
CA ARG A 114 -4.30 -16.50 16.76
C ARG A 114 -3.84 -17.90 17.17
N PRO A 115 -2.90 -18.06 18.11
CA PRO A 115 -2.75 -19.35 18.75
C PRO A 115 -4.13 -19.72 19.31
N PHE A 116 -4.70 -20.82 18.83
CA PHE A 116 -5.84 -21.44 19.47
C PHE A 116 -5.31 -22.03 20.78
N PHE A 117 -5.13 -21.17 21.79
CA PHE A 117 -5.02 -21.65 23.15
C PHE A 117 -6.38 -22.26 23.44
N SER A 118 -6.46 -23.59 23.37
CA SER A 118 -7.69 -24.38 23.51
C SER A 118 -8.33 -24.25 24.90
N GLY A 119 -7.89 -23.31 25.73
CA GLY A 119 -8.41 -23.08 27.09
C GLY A 119 -8.38 -24.34 27.95
N GLY A 120 -7.56 -25.33 27.56
CA GLY A 120 -7.54 -26.65 28.17
C GLY A 120 -7.17 -26.55 29.65
N PRO A 121 -7.65 -27.49 30.48
CA PRO A 121 -7.25 -27.55 31.88
C PRO A 121 -5.72 -27.64 31.98
N LYS A 122 -5.10 -26.64 32.63
CA LYS A 122 -3.69 -26.65 32.97
C LYS A 122 -3.49 -27.62 34.12
N VAL A 123 -2.86 -28.75 33.85
CA VAL A 123 -2.55 -29.74 34.89
C VAL A 123 -1.08 -29.62 35.26
N SER A 124 -0.81 -29.51 36.57
CA SER A 124 0.54 -29.62 37.09
C SER A 124 0.90 -31.09 37.16
N VAL A 125 1.94 -31.49 36.42
CA VAL A 125 2.45 -32.86 36.44
C VAL A 125 3.81 -32.83 37.14
N GLU A 126 3.96 -33.67 38.16
CA GLU A 126 5.25 -33.86 38.82
C GLU A 126 6.16 -34.72 37.95
N GLY A 127 7.32 -34.17 37.59
CA GLY A 127 8.37 -34.92 36.91
C GLY A 127 9.63 -35.05 37.77
N PRO A 128 10.61 -35.83 37.29
CA PRO A 128 11.86 -36.09 38.01
C PRO A 128 12.74 -34.84 38.22
N ARG A 129 12.39 -33.69 37.65
CA ARG A 129 13.07 -32.39 37.83
C ARG A 129 12.16 -31.31 38.44
N GLY A 130 11.03 -31.71 39.04
CA GLY A 130 10.04 -30.81 39.63
C GLY A 130 8.76 -30.66 38.79
N PRO A 131 7.78 -29.90 39.30
CA PRO A 131 6.49 -29.75 38.64
C PRO A 131 6.59 -28.85 37.40
N PHE A 132 5.96 -29.27 36.30
CA PHE A 132 5.77 -28.44 35.11
C PHE A 132 4.32 -28.50 34.62
N ILE A 133 3.85 -27.40 34.01
CA ILE A 133 2.47 -27.25 33.56
C ILE A 133 2.38 -27.72 32.11
N VAL A 134 1.47 -28.67 31.84
CA VAL A 134 1.22 -29.19 30.50
C VAL A 134 -0.21 -28.86 30.08
N ASP A 135 -0.36 -28.29 28.89
CA ASP A 135 -1.67 -28.11 28.26
C ASP A 135 -2.06 -29.43 27.57
N ILE A 136 -3.03 -30.16 28.13
CA ILE A 136 -3.55 -31.37 27.50
C ILE A 136 -4.52 -30.94 26.40
N GLN A 137 -4.09 -31.03 25.14
CA GLN A 137 -4.98 -30.92 23.99
C GLN A 137 -5.73 -32.26 23.87
N LYS A 138 -7.06 -32.23 23.89
CA LYS A 138 -7.91 -33.41 23.76
C LYS A 138 -7.99 -33.88 22.31
#